data_AF-A0A5R2N8S7-F1
#
_entry.id   AF-A0A5R2N8S7-F1
#
_cell.length_a   1.000
_cell.length_b   1.000
_cell.length_c   1.000
_cell.angle_alpha   90.00
_cell.angle_beta   90.00
_cell.angle_gamma   90.00
#
_symmetry.space_group_name_H-M   'P 1'
#
loop_
_entity.id
_entity.type
_entity.pdbx_description
1 polymer ?
#
loop_
_entity_poly.entity_id
_entity_poly.type
_entity_poly.pdbx_seq_one_letter_code
_entity_poly.pdbx_strand_id
1 'polypeptide(L)'
;FPLEANIPAHFEMLDSQMEASLFAAARREMISAAGDRTLAEAFATVLERGGEAGLDALLGEIVRKRDGLRDFLDAVGRDGFQPLFDEFHFRPGQTAEGIAASIWPLPGFLPDYFAGFVQAAEATDARSVLNNILPYARQAFAEGDPVRRLQLLARAFLKTDGDPYDPAKAFKKALADRLPDLAERYLSAAGAIVETVDRLALFRMLEGTRAALTIADWLIARYEVLKRSRGFLDFNDLITRTVNLLARPDAGPWVQYKLDQG
;
A
#
# COMPACT_ATOMS: atom_id res chain seq x y z
N PHE A 1 -2.31 0.81 46.41
CA PHE A 1 -2.72 1.31 45.08
C PHE A 1 -1.97 0.60 43.95
N PRO A 2 -0.62 0.45 43.99
CA PRO A 2 0.10 -0.19 42.89
C PRO A 2 -0.11 -1.72 42.83
N LEU A 3 0.02 -2.41 43.97
CA LEU A 3 -0.03 -3.88 44.04
C LEU A 3 -1.42 -4.44 43.65
N GLU A 4 -2.49 -3.75 44.05
CA GLU A 4 -3.87 -4.18 43.81
C GLU A 4 -4.27 -4.04 42.32
N ALA A 5 -3.70 -3.06 41.61
CA ALA A 5 -3.89 -2.81 40.17
C ALA A 5 -2.86 -3.55 39.28
N ASN A 6 -2.07 -4.47 39.85
CA ASN A 6 -0.96 -5.16 39.18
C ASN A 6 0.09 -4.20 38.60
N ILE A 7 0.25 -3.01 39.19
CA ILE A 7 1.23 -1.98 38.82
C ILE A 7 2.54 -2.25 39.60
N PRO A 8 3.72 -2.16 38.95
CA PRO A 8 5.01 -2.28 39.63
C PRO A 8 5.11 -1.33 40.85
N ALA A 9 5.74 -1.80 41.93
CA ALA A 9 5.88 -1.02 43.17
C ALA A 9 6.63 0.32 42.94
N HIS A 10 7.49 0.37 41.93
CA HIS A 10 8.12 1.58 41.40
C HIS A 10 7.76 1.70 39.92
N PHE A 11 6.89 2.64 39.57
CA PHE A 11 6.61 3.03 38.19
C PHE A 11 6.80 4.53 38.04
N GLU A 12 7.21 4.94 36.85
CA GLU A 12 7.31 6.35 36.47
C GLU A 12 6.40 6.60 35.27
N MET A 13 5.63 7.69 35.34
CA MET A 13 4.74 8.07 34.25
C MET A 13 5.56 8.67 33.12
N LEU A 14 5.32 8.23 31.88
CA LEU A 14 5.99 8.81 30.73
C LEU A 14 5.59 10.27 30.52
N ASP A 15 6.60 11.12 30.37
CA ASP A 15 6.45 12.42 29.74
C ASP A 15 6.80 12.35 28.24
N SER A 16 6.55 13.45 27.53
CA SER A 16 6.77 13.54 26.08
C SER A 16 8.24 13.40 25.67
N GLN A 17 9.20 13.80 26.51
CA GLN A 17 10.63 13.64 26.23
C GLN A 17 11.10 12.20 26.42
N MET A 18 10.57 11.52 27.44
CA MET A 18 10.82 10.11 27.70
C MET A 18 10.23 9.24 26.59
N GLU A 19 8.99 9.52 26.14
CA GLU A 19 8.39 8.85 24.98
C GLU A 19 9.27 9.01 23.73
N ALA A 20 9.64 10.24 23.38
CA ALA A 20 10.49 10.51 22.22
C ALA A 20 11.84 9.77 22.32
N SER A 21 12.42 9.69 23.51
CA SER A 21 13.69 8.98 23.75
C SER A 21 13.56 7.47 23.57
N LEU A 22 12.46 6.87 24.01
CA LEU A 22 12.15 5.45 23.78
C LEU A 22 11.97 5.16 22.29
N PHE A 23 11.24 6.00 21.57
CA PHE A 23 11.05 5.83 20.13
C PHE A 23 12.35 5.99 19.35
N ALA A 24 13.18 6.97 19.72
CA ALA A 24 14.51 7.13 19.11
C ALA A 24 15.39 5.89 19.35
N ALA A 25 15.29 5.26 20.52
CA ALA A 25 15.98 4.00 20.80
C ALA A 25 15.42 2.85 19.96
N ALA A 26 14.10 2.66 19.92
CA ALA A 26 13.45 1.64 19.09
C ALA A 26 13.82 1.79 17.61
N ARG A 27 13.80 3.02 17.07
CA ARG A 27 14.21 3.31 15.68
C ARG A 27 15.65 2.90 15.39
N ARG A 28 16.60 3.23 16.28
CA ARG A 28 18.02 2.82 16.11
C ARG A 28 18.18 1.30 16.09
N GLU A 29 17.45 0.61 16.95
CA GLU A 29 17.46 -0.85 16.98
C GLU A 29 16.83 -1.46 15.72
N MET A 30 15.78 -0.83 15.19
CA MET A 30 15.13 -1.26 13.95
C MET A 30 16.10 -1.23 12.76
N ILE A 31 16.87 -0.15 12.63
CA ILE A 31 17.85 0.04 11.56
C ILE A 31 19.00 -0.98 11.67
N SER A 32 19.32 -1.41 12.90
CA SER A 32 20.38 -2.38 13.16
C SER A 32 19.90 -3.84 13.22
N ALA A 33 18.60 -4.10 13.00
CA ALA A 33 17.99 -5.43 13.02
C ALA A 33 18.33 -6.25 11.76
N ALA A 34 19.63 -6.44 11.49
CA ALA A 34 20.17 -7.06 10.28
C ALA A 34 19.75 -8.52 10.02
N GLY A 35 19.06 -9.16 10.96
CA GLY A 35 18.57 -10.54 10.84
C GLY A 35 17.11 -10.69 10.40
N ASP A 36 16.31 -9.61 10.40
CA ASP A 36 14.88 -9.68 10.04
C ASP A 36 14.68 -9.36 8.56
N ARG A 37 14.52 -10.42 7.75
CA ARG A 37 14.31 -10.31 6.31
C ARG A 37 13.01 -9.58 5.96
N THR A 38 11.94 -9.86 6.69
CA THR A 38 10.61 -9.27 6.42
C THR A 38 10.63 -7.77 6.67
N LEU A 39 11.29 -7.35 7.76
CA LEU A 39 11.49 -5.94 8.06
C LEU A 39 12.37 -5.26 7.01
N ALA A 40 13.48 -5.89 6.60
CA ALA A 40 14.36 -5.35 5.56
C ALA A 40 13.64 -5.14 4.22
N GLU A 41 12.81 -6.10 3.80
CA GLU A 41 11.98 -5.99 2.59
C GLU A 41 10.94 -4.87 2.70
N ALA A 42 10.33 -4.69 3.88
CA ALA A 42 9.40 -3.59 4.14
C ALA A 42 10.10 -2.21 4.06
N PHE A 43 11.30 -2.08 4.62
CA PHE A 43 12.11 -0.87 4.48
C PHE A 43 12.46 -0.56 3.03
N ALA A 44 12.92 -1.57 2.28
CA ALA A 44 13.24 -1.41 0.86
C ALA A 44 12.02 -0.90 0.08
N THR A 45 10.84 -1.48 0.34
CA THR A 45 9.58 -1.07 -0.30
C THR A 45 9.21 0.39 0.01
N VAL A 46 9.35 0.82 1.27
CA VAL A 46 9.06 2.21 1.67
C VAL A 46 10.08 3.18 1.10
N LEU A 47 11.37 2.83 1.12
CA LEU A 47 12.45 3.65 0.56
C LEU A 47 12.32 3.83 -0.95
N GLU A 48 11.98 2.78 -1.69
CA GLU A 48 11.75 2.85 -3.13
C GLU A 48 10.62 3.85 -3.48
N ARG A 49 9.61 3.96 -2.62
CA ARG A 49 8.41 4.79 -2.86
C ARG A 49 8.54 6.23 -2.36
N GLY A 50 9.08 6.39 -1.16
CA GLY A 50 9.09 7.66 -0.43
C GLY A 50 10.47 8.27 -0.22
N GLY A 51 11.54 7.54 -0.57
CA GLY A 51 12.91 7.88 -0.18
C GLY A 51 13.10 7.96 1.33
N GLU A 52 14.25 8.47 1.77
CA GLU A 52 14.56 8.65 3.19
C GLU A 52 13.58 9.60 3.89
N ALA A 53 13.22 10.70 3.23
CA ALA A 53 12.27 11.67 3.78
C ALA A 53 10.88 11.06 4.01
N GLY A 54 10.41 10.22 3.09
CA GLY A 54 9.12 9.52 3.23
C GLY A 54 9.15 8.45 4.31
N LEU A 55 10.27 7.74 4.47
CA LEU A 55 10.47 6.80 5.57
C LEU A 55 10.43 7.51 6.93
N ASP A 56 11.13 8.65 7.06
CA ASP A 56 11.14 9.42 8.29
C ASP A 56 9.76 9.99 8.64
N ALA A 57 9.03 10.47 7.64
CA ALA A 57 7.64 10.88 7.80
C ALA A 57 6.73 9.71 8.24
N LEU A 58 6.89 8.53 7.63
CA LEU A 58 6.15 7.33 8.01
C LEU A 58 6.41 6.94 9.47
N LEU A 59 7.68 6.88 9.87
CA LEU A 59 8.05 6.54 11.25
C LEU A 59 7.46 7.54 12.26
N GLY A 60 7.49 8.84 11.95
CA GLY A 60 6.86 9.86 12.78
C GLY A 60 5.34 9.69 12.90
N GLU A 61 4.67 9.38 11.79
CA GLU A 61 3.22 9.11 11.79
C GLU A 61 2.85 7.84 12.57
N ILE A 62 3.66 6.78 12.47
CA ILE A 62 3.46 5.56 13.27
C ILE A 62 3.50 5.89 14.76
N VAL A 63 4.48 6.67 15.21
CA VAL A 63 4.60 7.09 16.62
C VAL A 63 3.38 7.91 17.07
N ARG A 64 2.92 8.82 16.21
CA ARG A 64 1.76 9.68 16.48
C ARG A 64 0.44 8.90 16.52
N LYS A 65 0.34 7.80 15.79
CA LYS A 65 -0.88 6.97 15.63
C LYS A 65 -0.78 5.61 16.30
N ARG A 66 0.24 5.41 17.14
CA ARG A 66 0.62 4.10 17.72
C ARG A 66 -0.52 3.35 18.39
N ASP A 67 -1.39 4.04 19.14
CA ASP A 67 -2.44 3.37 19.92
C ASP A 67 -3.49 2.77 18.99
N GLY A 68 -3.99 3.57 18.04
CA GLY A 68 -4.94 3.08 17.04
C GLY A 68 -4.33 2.05 16.08
N LEU A 69 -3.04 2.18 15.76
CA LEU A 69 -2.32 1.17 14.98
C LEU A 69 -2.18 -0.14 15.77
N ARG A 70 -1.89 -0.07 17.06
CA ARG A 70 -1.81 -1.23 17.94
C ARG A 70 -3.15 -1.95 18.02
N ASP A 71 -4.23 -1.22 18.28
CA ASP A 71 -5.58 -1.81 18.35
C ASP A 71 -5.95 -2.51 17.03
N PHE A 72 -5.59 -1.89 15.89
CA PHE A 72 -5.78 -2.49 14.58
C PHE A 72 -4.93 -3.76 14.39
N LEU A 73 -3.64 -3.72 14.72
CA LEU A 73 -2.72 -4.85 14.60
C LEU A 73 -3.15 -6.03 15.50
N ASP A 74 -3.57 -5.73 16.73
CA ASP A 74 -4.08 -6.72 17.67
C ASP A 74 -5.38 -7.37 17.15
N ALA A 75 -6.24 -6.61 16.45
CA ALA A 75 -7.47 -7.12 15.84
C ALA A 75 -7.23 -7.95 14.57
N VAL A 76 -6.22 -7.59 13.75
CA VAL A 76 -5.81 -8.38 12.58
C VAL A 76 -5.18 -9.71 13.00
N GLY A 77 -4.49 -9.73 14.14
CA GLY A 77 -3.92 -10.94 14.71
C GLY A 77 -2.65 -11.41 14.00
N ARG A 78 -2.28 -12.69 14.20
CA ARG A 78 -0.98 -13.25 13.77
C ARG A 78 -0.94 -13.75 12.32
N ASP A 79 -2.07 -13.74 11.62
CA ASP A 79 -2.18 -14.22 10.24
C ASP A 79 -1.56 -13.25 9.22
N GLY A 80 -0.99 -12.13 9.72
CA GLY A 80 -0.32 -11.12 8.93
C GLY A 80 -1.33 -10.30 8.11
N PHE A 81 -0.86 -9.75 7.00
CA PHE A 81 -1.65 -8.81 6.18
C PHE A 81 -2.25 -9.45 4.92
N GLN A 82 -2.26 -10.79 4.81
CA GLN A 82 -2.88 -11.48 3.67
C GLN A 82 -4.38 -11.20 3.52
N PRO A 83 -5.18 -11.11 4.60
CA PRO A 83 -6.60 -10.75 4.48
C PRO A 83 -6.87 -9.43 3.76
N LEU A 84 -5.93 -8.47 3.84
CA LEU A 84 -6.02 -7.21 3.10
C LEU A 84 -5.96 -7.45 1.59
N PHE A 85 -5.15 -8.39 1.12
CA PHE A 85 -5.06 -8.76 -0.30
C PHE A 85 -6.28 -9.57 -0.75
N ASP A 86 -6.78 -10.45 0.13
CA ASP A 86 -7.93 -11.30 -0.14
C ASP A 86 -9.23 -10.49 -0.33
N GLU A 87 -9.41 -9.42 0.47
CA GLU A 87 -10.54 -8.48 0.34
C GLU A 87 -10.61 -7.86 -1.06
N PHE A 88 -9.46 -7.53 -1.65
CA PHE A 88 -9.36 -7.03 -3.02
C PHE A 88 -9.12 -8.15 -4.05
N HIS A 89 -9.41 -9.40 -3.70
CA HIS A 89 -9.36 -10.58 -4.57
C HIS A 89 -8.00 -10.86 -5.22
N PHE A 90 -6.90 -10.46 -4.56
CA PHE A 90 -5.56 -10.85 -5.00
C PHE A 90 -5.24 -12.25 -4.48
N ARG A 91 -4.67 -13.09 -5.34
CA ARG A 91 -4.29 -14.46 -4.96
C ARG A 91 -2.92 -14.45 -4.27
N PRO A 92 -2.66 -15.37 -3.32
CA PRO A 92 -1.32 -15.59 -2.81
C PRO A 92 -0.32 -15.84 -3.94
N GLY A 93 0.83 -15.17 -3.89
CA GLY A 93 1.88 -15.28 -4.91
C GLY A 93 1.64 -14.49 -6.20
N GLN A 94 0.56 -13.71 -6.29
CA GLN A 94 0.38 -12.75 -7.37
C GLN A 94 1.47 -11.66 -7.28
N THR A 95 2.04 -11.26 -8.43
CA THR A 95 3.10 -10.25 -8.51
C THR A 95 2.69 -9.09 -9.42
N ALA A 96 3.37 -7.95 -9.26
CA ALA A 96 3.20 -6.78 -10.13
C ALA A 96 3.43 -7.14 -11.62
N GLU A 97 4.46 -7.94 -11.89
CA GLU A 97 4.80 -8.41 -13.24
C GLU A 97 3.72 -9.36 -13.77
N GLY A 98 3.18 -10.24 -12.93
CA GLY A 98 2.11 -11.16 -13.31
C GLY A 98 0.81 -10.44 -13.66
N ILE A 99 0.45 -9.39 -12.91
CA ILE A 99 -0.69 -8.52 -13.23
C ILE A 99 -0.43 -7.78 -14.54
N ALA A 100 0.75 -7.17 -14.69
CA ALA A 100 1.06 -6.44 -15.92
C ALA A 100 1.14 -7.36 -17.16
N ALA A 101 1.55 -8.62 -16.98
CA ALA A 101 1.62 -9.61 -18.05
C ALA A 101 0.24 -10.11 -18.49
N SER A 102 -0.79 -10.04 -17.65
CA SER A 102 -2.10 -10.64 -17.94
C SER A 102 -2.84 -9.98 -19.10
N ILE A 103 -2.46 -8.74 -19.47
CA ILE A 103 -3.03 -8.03 -20.60
C ILE A 103 -2.50 -8.52 -21.95
N TRP A 104 -1.42 -9.32 -21.97
CA TRP A 104 -0.75 -9.69 -23.22
C TRP A 104 -1.11 -11.12 -23.67
N PRO A 105 -1.45 -11.36 -24.96
CA PRO A 105 -1.55 -10.38 -26.04
C PRO A 105 -2.73 -9.41 -25.87
N LEU A 106 -2.55 -8.16 -26.31
CA LEU A 106 -3.52 -7.08 -26.09
C LEU A 106 -4.88 -7.40 -26.75
N PRO A 107 -5.98 -7.46 -25.98
CA PRO A 107 -7.32 -7.63 -26.54
C PRO A 107 -7.63 -6.57 -27.61
N GLY A 108 -8.28 -6.98 -28.70
CA GLY A 108 -8.58 -6.11 -29.85
C GLY A 108 -7.38 -5.86 -30.80
N PHE A 109 -6.15 -5.90 -30.31
CA PHE A 109 -4.91 -5.60 -31.06
C PHE A 109 -3.90 -6.75 -30.98
N LEU A 110 -4.25 -7.90 -31.55
CA LEU A 110 -3.26 -8.95 -31.81
C LEU A 110 -2.16 -8.43 -32.75
N PRO A 111 -0.95 -9.03 -32.75
CA PRO A 111 0.19 -8.54 -33.54
C PRO A 111 -0.13 -8.26 -35.02
N ASP A 112 -0.90 -9.13 -35.67
CA ASP A 112 -1.29 -8.96 -37.08
C ASP A 112 -2.23 -7.77 -37.29
N TYR A 113 -3.20 -7.58 -36.38
CA TYR A 113 -4.10 -6.43 -36.43
C TYR A 113 -3.34 -5.14 -36.19
N PHE A 114 -2.40 -5.13 -35.24
CA PHE A 114 -1.55 -3.97 -34.98
C PHE A 114 -0.69 -3.61 -36.20
N ALA A 115 -0.11 -4.60 -36.89
CA ALA A 115 0.60 -4.37 -38.14
C ALA A 115 -0.32 -3.74 -39.21
N GLY A 116 -1.55 -4.26 -39.37
CA GLY A 116 -2.56 -3.69 -40.26
C GLY A 116 -2.96 -2.26 -39.89
N PHE A 117 -3.12 -1.97 -38.60
CA PHE A 117 -3.41 -0.65 -38.06
C PHE A 117 -2.30 0.36 -38.39
N VAL A 118 -1.03 -0.03 -38.20
CA VAL A 118 0.13 0.78 -38.58
C VAL A 118 0.10 1.13 -40.07
N GLN A 119 -0.05 0.12 -40.94
CA GLN A 119 -0.06 0.32 -42.39
C GLN A 119 -1.22 1.21 -42.83
N ALA A 120 -2.42 0.99 -42.26
CA ALA A 120 -3.60 1.80 -42.58
C ALA A 120 -3.43 3.26 -42.11
N ALA A 121 -2.86 3.50 -40.93
CA ALA A 121 -2.62 4.85 -40.42
C ALA A 121 -1.63 5.64 -41.28
N GLU A 122 -0.54 4.99 -41.72
CA GLU A 122 0.46 5.60 -42.62
C GLU A 122 -0.15 5.89 -43.99
N ALA A 123 -0.82 4.91 -44.59
CA ALA A 123 -1.39 5.05 -45.92
C ALA A 123 -2.62 5.99 -45.98
N THR A 124 -3.11 6.48 -44.84
CA THR A 124 -4.20 7.49 -44.75
C THR A 124 -3.74 8.84 -44.22
N ASP A 125 -2.44 9.01 -43.92
CA ASP A 125 -1.88 10.17 -43.20
C ASP A 125 -2.72 10.54 -41.96
N ALA A 126 -2.99 9.54 -41.11
CA ALA A 126 -3.76 9.72 -39.87
C ALA A 126 -2.90 10.36 -38.77
N ARG A 127 -2.54 11.65 -38.95
CA ARG A 127 -1.54 12.36 -38.13
C ARG A 127 -1.72 12.24 -36.62
N SER A 128 -2.96 12.27 -36.11
CA SER A 128 -3.21 12.09 -34.67
C SER A 128 -2.70 10.73 -34.18
N VAL A 129 -3.03 9.65 -34.91
CA VAL A 129 -2.56 8.30 -34.62
C VAL A 129 -1.04 8.17 -34.80
N LEU A 130 -0.51 8.71 -35.90
CA LEU A 130 0.92 8.65 -36.23
C LEU A 130 1.80 9.36 -35.19
N ASN A 131 1.33 10.49 -34.64
CA ASN A 131 2.12 11.32 -33.74
C ASN A 131 1.89 11.00 -32.26
N ASN A 132 0.70 10.54 -31.89
CA ASN A 132 0.33 10.37 -30.48
C ASN A 132 0.27 8.90 -30.04
N ILE A 133 -0.24 8.00 -30.90
CA ILE A 133 -0.49 6.59 -30.51
C ILE A 133 0.69 5.70 -30.94
N LEU A 134 1.04 5.70 -32.22
CA LEU A 134 2.02 4.76 -32.77
C LEU A 134 3.44 4.86 -32.18
N PRO A 135 3.98 6.03 -31.78
CA PRO A 135 5.33 6.09 -31.22
C PRO A 135 5.48 5.25 -29.94
N TYR A 136 4.43 5.21 -29.11
CA TYR A 136 4.42 4.42 -27.87
C TYR A 136 3.89 3.01 -28.10
N ALA A 137 2.87 2.83 -28.95
CA ALA A 137 2.34 1.49 -29.25
C ALA A 137 3.40 0.60 -29.90
N ARG A 138 4.22 1.12 -30.83
CA ARG A 138 5.32 0.33 -31.43
C ARG A 138 6.35 -0.10 -30.40
N GLN A 139 6.69 0.78 -29.46
CA GLN A 139 7.59 0.43 -28.36
C GLN A 139 6.96 -0.63 -27.46
N ALA A 140 5.68 -0.49 -27.11
CA ALA A 140 4.97 -1.47 -26.29
C ALA A 140 4.96 -2.87 -26.94
N PHE A 141 4.67 -2.95 -28.25
CA PHE A 141 4.61 -4.23 -28.96
C PHE A 141 5.98 -4.91 -29.12
N ALA A 142 7.07 -4.16 -28.98
CA ALA A 142 8.45 -4.67 -28.98
C ALA A 142 9.05 -4.83 -27.57
N GLU A 143 8.39 -4.30 -26.54
CA GLU A 143 8.89 -4.33 -25.16
C GLU A 143 8.76 -5.74 -24.60
N GLY A 144 9.79 -6.20 -23.87
CA GLY A 144 9.83 -7.51 -23.21
C GLY A 144 9.33 -7.47 -21.77
N ASP A 145 9.62 -6.37 -21.06
CA ASP A 145 9.23 -6.18 -19.67
C ASP A 145 7.71 -5.89 -19.55
N PRO A 146 6.93 -6.71 -18.82
CA PRO A 146 5.48 -6.55 -18.75
C PRO A 146 5.02 -5.21 -18.17
N VAL A 147 5.71 -4.71 -17.13
CA VAL A 147 5.33 -3.47 -16.45
C VAL A 147 5.58 -2.27 -17.36
N ARG A 148 6.75 -2.21 -18.00
CA ARG A 148 7.10 -1.18 -18.97
C ARG A 148 6.21 -1.27 -20.22
N ARG A 149 5.85 -2.47 -20.67
CA ARG A 149 4.88 -2.66 -21.75
C ARG A 149 3.54 -2.03 -21.38
N LEU A 150 2.99 -2.32 -20.20
CA LEU A 150 1.72 -1.76 -19.75
C LEU A 150 1.78 -0.22 -19.67
N GLN A 151 2.88 0.36 -19.19
CA GLN A 151 3.08 1.81 -19.17
C GLN A 151 3.08 2.43 -20.57
N LEU A 152 3.74 1.79 -21.53
CA LEU A 152 3.77 2.24 -22.92
C LEU A 152 2.39 2.09 -23.59
N LEU A 153 1.67 1.00 -23.29
CA LEU A 153 0.29 0.80 -23.75
C LEU A 153 -0.65 1.88 -23.20
N ALA A 154 -0.60 2.14 -21.89
CA ALA A 154 -1.38 3.21 -21.26
C ALA A 154 -1.08 4.57 -21.92
N ARG A 155 0.20 4.90 -22.12
CA ARG A 155 0.61 6.14 -22.79
C ARG A 155 0.16 6.23 -24.25
N ALA A 156 0.04 5.10 -24.94
CA ALA A 156 -0.36 5.06 -26.34
C ALA A 156 -1.89 5.15 -26.51
N PHE A 157 -2.64 4.43 -25.67
CA PHE A 157 -4.07 4.21 -25.86
C PHE A 157 -4.94 5.07 -24.94
N LEU A 158 -4.40 5.71 -23.91
CA LEU A 158 -5.16 6.52 -22.97
C LEU A 158 -4.71 7.99 -23.03
N LYS A 159 -5.63 8.88 -22.66
CA LYS A 159 -5.35 10.28 -22.36
C LYS A 159 -4.54 10.38 -21.06
N THR A 160 -4.01 11.57 -20.79
CA THR A 160 -3.24 11.85 -19.56
C THR A 160 -4.05 11.70 -18.28
N ASP A 161 -5.37 11.78 -18.36
CA ASP A 161 -6.31 11.56 -17.25
C ASP A 161 -6.65 10.07 -17.05
N GLY A 162 -6.12 9.16 -17.88
CA GLY A 162 -6.35 7.72 -17.79
C GLY A 162 -7.56 7.23 -18.61
N ASP A 163 -8.38 8.13 -19.15
CA ASP A 163 -9.52 7.75 -19.97
C ASP A 163 -9.11 7.39 -21.41
N PRO A 164 -9.85 6.50 -22.08
CA PRO A 164 -9.72 6.31 -23.52
C PRO A 164 -9.98 7.61 -24.31
N TYR A 165 -9.33 7.74 -25.46
CA TYR A 165 -9.71 8.69 -26.49
C TYR A 165 -11.10 8.36 -27.03
N ASP A 166 -11.87 9.39 -27.40
CA ASP A 166 -13.09 9.22 -28.19
C ASP A 166 -12.71 8.74 -29.61
N PRO A 167 -13.08 7.51 -30.02
CA PRO A 167 -12.67 6.97 -31.31
C PRO A 167 -13.15 7.82 -32.50
N ALA A 168 -14.32 8.44 -32.39
CA ALA A 168 -14.88 9.29 -33.45
C ALA A 168 -14.04 10.56 -33.67
N LYS A 169 -13.31 11.02 -32.65
CA LYS A 169 -12.39 12.18 -32.74
C LYS A 169 -10.95 11.77 -32.99
N ALA A 170 -10.53 10.63 -32.45
CA ALA A 170 -9.16 10.16 -32.54
C ALA A 170 -8.82 9.57 -33.92
N PHE A 171 -9.79 8.88 -34.55
CA PHE A 171 -9.58 8.18 -35.80
C PHE A 171 -10.18 8.95 -36.97
N LYS A 172 -9.32 9.36 -37.90
CA LYS A 172 -9.70 10.00 -39.16
C LYS A 172 -10.65 9.07 -39.93
N LYS A 173 -11.71 9.62 -40.55
CA LYS A 173 -12.70 8.85 -41.32
C LYS A 173 -12.06 7.88 -42.33
N ALA A 174 -11.06 8.31 -43.09
CA ALA A 174 -10.36 7.45 -44.06
C ALA A 174 -9.67 6.23 -43.42
N LEU A 175 -9.20 6.35 -42.17
CA LEU A 175 -8.64 5.23 -41.41
C LEU A 175 -9.76 4.30 -40.95
N ALA A 176 -10.85 4.84 -40.41
CA ALA A 176 -12.01 4.05 -39.98
C ALA A 176 -12.69 3.32 -41.14
N ASP A 177 -12.77 3.93 -42.33
CA ASP A 177 -13.31 3.29 -43.53
C ASP A 177 -12.43 2.10 -44.00
N ARG A 178 -11.11 2.13 -43.73
CA ARG A 178 -10.19 1.01 -43.99
C ARG A 178 -10.21 -0.08 -42.93
N LEU A 179 -10.49 0.28 -41.68
CA LEU A 179 -10.60 -0.63 -40.55
C LEU A 179 -11.95 -0.41 -39.86
N PRO A 180 -13.05 -0.95 -40.39
CA PRO A 180 -14.40 -0.67 -39.91
C PRO A 180 -14.63 -1.08 -38.44
N ASP A 181 -13.86 -2.04 -37.94
CA ASP A 181 -13.91 -2.56 -36.57
C ASP A 181 -12.93 -1.85 -35.61
N LEU A 182 -12.20 -0.83 -36.07
CA LEU A 182 -11.15 -0.16 -35.30
C LEU A 182 -11.66 0.46 -33.99
N ALA A 183 -12.83 1.11 -34.03
CA ALA A 183 -13.38 1.76 -32.85
C ALA A 183 -13.70 0.76 -31.74
N GLU A 184 -14.35 -0.36 -32.09
CA GLU A 184 -14.69 -1.43 -31.14
C GLU A 184 -13.44 -2.08 -30.57
N ARG A 185 -12.46 -2.43 -31.43
CA ARG A 185 -11.19 -3.04 -31.00
C ARG A 185 -10.37 -2.11 -30.12
N TYR A 186 -10.35 -0.83 -30.44
CA TYR A 186 -9.67 0.17 -29.63
C TYR A 186 -10.30 0.30 -28.26
N LEU A 187 -11.63 0.33 -28.17
CA LEU A 187 -12.33 0.39 -26.87
C LEU A 187 -12.09 -0.89 -26.05
N SER A 188 -12.06 -2.06 -26.70
CA SER A 188 -11.69 -3.32 -26.04
C SER A 188 -10.25 -3.28 -25.48
N ALA A 189 -9.28 -2.81 -26.28
CA ALA A 189 -7.90 -2.66 -25.84
C ALA A 189 -7.78 -1.65 -24.70
N ALA A 190 -8.36 -0.46 -24.86
CA ALA A 190 -8.30 0.61 -23.88
C ALA A 190 -8.96 0.22 -22.56
N GLY A 191 -10.11 -0.47 -22.59
CA GLY A 191 -10.77 -1.01 -21.41
C GLY A 191 -9.89 -2.01 -20.65
N ALA A 192 -9.27 -2.95 -21.37
CA ALA A 192 -8.34 -3.90 -20.75
C ALA A 192 -7.09 -3.22 -20.15
N ILE A 193 -6.61 -2.15 -20.78
CA ILE A 193 -5.49 -1.35 -20.27
C ILE A 193 -5.88 -0.65 -18.98
N VAL A 194 -7.03 0.04 -18.94
CA VAL A 194 -7.53 0.72 -17.73
C VAL A 194 -7.68 -0.28 -16.59
N GLU A 195 -8.37 -1.40 -16.82
CA GLU A 195 -8.57 -2.43 -15.79
C GLU A 195 -7.24 -2.97 -15.24
N THR A 196 -6.27 -3.24 -16.13
CA THR A 196 -4.97 -3.77 -15.70
C THR A 196 -4.12 -2.72 -14.96
N VAL A 197 -4.15 -1.47 -15.41
CA VAL A 197 -3.47 -0.35 -14.74
C VAL A 197 -4.03 -0.14 -13.33
N ASP A 198 -5.36 -0.09 -13.20
CA ASP A 198 -6.05 0.08 -11.92
C ASP A 198 -5.76 -1.10 -10.98
N ARG A 199 -5.80 -2.32 -11.53
CA ARG A 199 -5.48 -3.54 -10.78
C ARG A 199 -4.05 -3.52 -10.25
N LEU A 200 -3.08 -3.12 -11.07
CA LEU A 200 -1.67 -3.00 -10.69
C LEU A 200 -1.47 -1.88 -9.66
N ALA A 201 -2.13 -0.74 -9.83
CA ALA A 201 -2.06 0.38 -8.90
C ALA A 201 -2.59 -0.01 -7.51
N LEU A 202 -3.75 -0.68 -7.47
CA LEU A 202 -4.32 -1.22 -6.24
C LEU A 202 -3.38 -2.24 -5.59
N PHE A 203 -2.82 -3.18 -6.35
CA PHE A 203 -1.86 -4.16 -5.83
C PHE A 203 -0.66 -3.48 -5.16
N ARG A 204 -0.06 -2.51 -5.87
CA ARG A 204 1.06 -1.74 -5.35
C ARG A 204 0.64 -0.96 -4.11
N MET A 205 -0.54 -0.36 -4.06
CA MET A 205 -1.00 0.34 -2.86
C MET A 205 -1.00 -0.61 -1.65
N LEU A 206 -1.56 -1.82 -1.80
CA LEU A 206 -1.59 -2.82 -0.72
C LEU A 206 -0.20 -3.28 -0.29
N GLU A 207 0.74 -3.46 -1.23
CA GLU A 207 2.13 -3.79 -0.89
C GLU A 207 2.78 -2.69 -0.04
N GLY A 208 2.53 -1.42 -0.38
CA GLY A 208 3.00 -0.28 0.40
C GLY A 208 2.38 -0.24 1.80
N THR A 209 1.07 -0.49 1.89
CA THR A 209 0.35 -0.57 3.17
C THR A 209 0.88 -1.71 4.04
N ARG A 210 1.08 -2.90 3.47
CA ARG A 210 1.69 -4.04 4.17
C ARG A 210 3.08 -3.70 4.71
N ALA A 211 3.93 -3.08 3.90
CA ALA A 211 5.27 -2.68 4.32
C ALA A 211 5.21 -1.67 5.48
N ALA A 212 4.35 -0.66 5.37
CA ALA A 212 4.15 0.33 6.43
C ALA A 212 3.66 -0.30 7.74
N LEU A 213 2.69 -1.21 7.67
CA LEU A 213 2.15 -1.91 8.84
C LEU A 213 3.16 -2.87 9.46
N THR A 214 4.00 -3.51 8.64
CA THR A 214 5.11 -4.37 9.13
C THR A 214 6.11 -3.57 9.94
N ILE A 215 6.49 -2.38 9.45
CA ILE A 215 7.37 -1.45 10.18
C ILE A 215 6.68 -0.97 11.47
N ALA A 216 5.38 -0.66 11.40
CA ALA A 216 4.61 -0.21 12.55
C ALA A 216 4.54 -1.26 13.66
N ASP A 217 4.21 -2.50 13.31
CA ASP A 217 4.14 -3.63 14.25
C ASP A 217 5.47 -3.82 14.98
N TRP A 218 6.57 -3.87 14.23
CA TRP A 218 7.89 -3.98 14.82
C TRP A 218 8.21 -2.78 15.74
N LEU A 219 7.96 -1.54 15.30
CA LEU A 219 8.30 -0.34 16.07
C LEU A 219 7.55 -0.28 17.38
N ILE A 220 6.24 -0.52 17.32
CA ILE A 220 5.33 -0.45 18.46
C ILE A 220 5.68 -1.57 19.43
N ALA A 221 5.85 -2.80 18.95
CA ALA A 221 6.24 -3.93 19.80
C ALA A 221 7.58 -3.65 20.51
N ARG A 222 8.56 -3.09 19.80
CA ARG A 222 9.86 -2.78 20.41
C ARG A 222 9.78 -1.64 21.41
N TYR A 223 9.05 -0.58 21.10
CA TYR A 223 8.75 0.51 22.03
C TYR A 223 8.13 -0.02 23.32
N GLU A 224 7.13 -0.89 23.22
CA GLU A 224 6.45 -1.49 24.37
C GLU A 224 7.37 -2.36 25.23
N VAL A 225 8.36 -3.04 24.63
CA VAL A 225 9.39 -3.77 25.38
C VAL A 225 10.31 -2.79 26.12
N LEU A 226 10.77 -1.72 25.46
CA LEU A 226 11.63 -0.72 26.09
C LEU A 226 10.92 0.01 27.23
N LYS A 227 9.65 0.39 27.02
CA LYS A 227 8.77 1.00 28.04
C LYS A 227 8.68 0.12 29.28
N ARG A 228 8.29 -1.16 29.09
CA ARG A 228 8.15 -2.13 30.19
C ARG A 228 9.47 -2.41 30.90
N SER A 229 10.58 -2.52 30.16
CA SER A 229 11.90 -2.82 30.75
C SER A 229 12.41 -1.73 31.71
N ARG A 230 11.89 -0.50 31.58
CA ARG A 230 12.25 0.65 32.42
C ARG A 230 11.22 0.95 33.50
N GLY A 231 10.17 0.14 33.64
CA GLY A 231 9.10 0.36 34.61
C GLY A 231 8.22 1.57 34.29
N PHE A 232 8.19 2.00 33.02
CA PHE A 232 7.39 3.15 32.60
C PHE A 232 5.95 2.75 32.30
N LEU A 233 5.02 3.66 32.60
CA LEU A 233 3.61 3.58 32.22
C LEU A 233 3.18 4.84 31.48
N ASP A 234 2.42 4.69 30.41
CA ASP A 234 1.70 5.81 29.78
C ASP A 234 0.26 5.93 30.28
N PHE A 235 -0.43 6.98 29.84
CA PHE A 235 -1.80 7.24 30.25
C PHE A 235 -2.78 6.14 29.82
N ASN A 236 -2.57 5.54 28.65
CA ASN A 236 -3.41 4.44 28.16
C ASN A 236 -3.21 3.17 28.99
N ASP A 237 -1.98 2.90 29.45
CA ASP A 237 -1.70 1.82 30.38
C ASP A 237 -2.48 2.01 31.69
N LEU A 238 -2.55 3.24 32.20
CA LEU A 238 -3.29 3.57 33.43
C LEU A 238 -4.80 3.42 33.25
N ILE A 239 -5.36 3.88 32.13
CA ILE A 239 -6.77 3.65 31.79
C ILE A 239 -7.06 2.15 31.75
N THR A 240 -6.30 1.40 30.97
CA THR A 240 -6.50 -0.04 30.76
C THR A 240 -6.42 -0.81 32.07
N ARG A 241 -5.44 -0.49 32.93
CA ARG A 241 -5.30 -1.10 34.25
C ARG A 241 -6.43 -0.73 35.20
N THR A 242 -6.94 0.50 35.13
CA THR A 242 -8.09 0.94 35.92
C THR A 242 -9.36 0.23 35.49
N VAL A 243 -9.60 0.11 34.18
CA VAL A 243 -10.74 -0.67 33.64
C VAL A 243 -10.66 -2.13 34.12
N ASN A 244 -9.49 -2.76 33.98
CA ASN A 244 -9.30 -4.14 34.43
C ASN A 244 -9.46 -4.32 35.94
N LEU A 245 -9.05 -3.33 36.74
CA LEU A 245 -9.24 -3.33 38.18
C LEU A 245 -10.74 -3.24 38.54
N LEU A 246 -11.47 -2.33 37.91
CA LEU A 246 -12.89 -2.09 38.17
C LEU A 246 -13.79 -3.22 37.64
N ALA A 247 -13.33 -3.96 36.64
CA ALA A 247 -14.04 -5.13 36.12
C ALA A 247 -13.98 -6.36 37.07
N ARG A 248 -13.19 -6.31 38.15
CA ARG A 248 -13.10 -7.42 39.10
C ARG A 248 -14.36 -7.55 39.95
N PRO A 249 -14.87 -8.77 40.22
CA PRO A 249 -16.07 -8.97 41.03
C PRO A 249 -16.02 -8.37 42.45
N ASP A 250 -14.82 -8.25 43.01
CA ASP A 250 -14.53 -7.72 44.34
C ASP A 250 -14.14 -6.23 44.37
N ALA A 251 -14.17 -5.55 43.22
CA ALA A 251 -13.79 -4.14 43.12
C ALA A 251 -14.73 -3.22 43.91
N GLY A 252 -16.03 -3.52 43.96
CA GLY A 252 -17.04 -2.68 44.65
C GLY A 252 -16.75 -2.47 46.14
N PRO A 253 -16.65 -3.54 46.96
CA PRO A 253 -16.27 -3.44 48.37
C PRO A 253 -14.92 -2.74 48.61
N TRP A 254 -13.95 -2.94 47.70
CA TRP A 254 -12.63 -2.30 47.77
C TRP A 254 -12.71 -0.79 47.52
N VAL A 255 -13.47 -0.35 46.51
CA VAL A 255 -13.68 1.09 46.23
C VAL A 255 -14.37 1.76 47.41
N GLN A 256 -15.41 1.13 47.96
CA GLN A 256 -16.16 1.66 49.11
C GLN A 256 -15.26 1.82 50.34
N TYR A 257 -14.47 0.79 50.68
CA TYR A 257 -13.48 0.88 51.75
C TYR A 257 -12.49 2.05 51.57
N LYS A 258 -12.10 2.37 50.32
CA LYS A 258 -11.18 3.48 50.04
C LYS A 258 -11.85 4.85 50.10
N LEU A 259 -13.13 4.97 49.72
CA LEU A 259 -13.91 6.19 49.88
C LEU A 259 -14.19 6.49 51.36
N ASP A 260 -14.41 5.45 52.16
CA ASP A 260 -14.66 5.55 53.60
C ASP A 260 -13.39 5.87 54.43
N GLN A 261 -12.19 5.70 53.84
CA GLN A 261 -10.88 6.01 54.43
C GLN A 261 -10.29 7.35 53.92
N GLY A 262 -11.10 8.16 53.23
CA GLY A 262 -10.72 9.48 52.70
C GLY A 262 -10.48 10.54 53.76
#